data_AF-A0A9J6DML4-F1
#
_entry.id   AF-A0A9J6DML4-F1
#
_cell.length_a   1.000
_cell.length_b   1.000
_cell.length_c   1.000
_cell.angle_alpha   90.00
_cell.angle_beta   90.00
_cell.angle_gamma   90.00
#
_symmetry.space_group_name_H-M   'P 1'
#
loop_
_entity.id
_entity.type
_entity.pdbx_description
1 polymer ?
#
loop_
_entity_poly.entity_id
_entity_poly.type
_entity_poly.pdbx_seq_one_letter_code
_entity_poly.pdbx_strand_id
1 'polypeptide(L)'
;MMFSATLSKDVRPVCLKFMQDPMEVYVDDEAKLTLHGLQQYYMKLRENEKNRKLIELLDFLEFNQVVIFVQPFSAAWLSHYSWWNRSSPPLPSTRP
;
A
#
# COMPACT_ATOMS: atom_id res chain seq x y z
N MET A 1 3.93 -22.94 22.69
CA MET A 1 4.36 -22.08 21.57
C MET A 1 3.86 -20.67 21.86
N MET A 2 4.74 -19.66 21.79
CA MET A 2 4.43 -18.25 22.10
C MET A 2 4.76 -17.38 20.89
N PHE A 3 3.85 -16.46 20.54
CA PHE A 3 4.06 -15.48 19.48
C PHE A 3 3.95 -14.08 20.08
N SER A 4 4.90 -13.19 19.75
CA SER A 4 4.85 -11.80 20.19
C SER A 4 5.46 -10.90 19.11
N ALA A 5 4.71 -9.85 18.73
CA ALA A 5 5.17 -8.85 17.77
C ALA A 5 6.10 -7.80 18.40
N THR A 6 6.03 -7.63 19.72
CA THR A 6 6.72 -6.55 20.45
C THR A 6 7.28 -7.07 21.78
N LEU A 7 8.19 -8.04 21.71
CA LEU A 7 8.87 -8.55 22.90
C LEU A 7 10.14 -7.73 23.19
N SER A 8 10.04 -6.79 24.12
CA SER A 8 11.18 -6.00 24.59
C SER A 8 12.28 -6.93 25.15
N LYS A 9 13.55 -6.57 24.95
CA LYS A 9 14.70 -7.43 25.27
C LYS A 9 14.74 -7.82 26.76
N ASP A 10 14.22 -6.96 27.62
CA ASP A 10 14.27 -7.13 29.08
C ASP A 10 13.26 -8.15 29.62
N VAL A 11 12.14 -8.39 28.92
CA VAL A 11 11.11 -9.35 29.37
C VAL A 11 11.33 -10.77 28.82
N ARG A 12 12.21 -10.93 27.82
CA ARG A 12 12.58 -12.22 27.22
C ARG A 12 13.03 -13.29 28.24
N PRO A 13 13.98 -13.01 29.16
CA PRO A 13 14.44 -14.04 30.10
C PRO A 13 13.34 -14.48 31.07
N VAL A 14 12.32 -13.65 31.29
CA VAL A 14 11.16 -14.01 32.11
C VAL A 14 10.26 -14.99 31.33
N CYS A 15 9.95 -14.69 30.07
CA CYS A 15 9.14 -15.57 29.23
C CYS A 15 9.79 -16.94 28.99
N LEU A 16 11.11 -16.99 28.81
CA LEU A 16 11.85 -18.24 28.61
C LEU A 16 11.85 -19.14 29.84
N LYS A 17 11.84 -18.57 31.06
CA LYS A 17 11.74 -19.35 32.31
C LYS A 17 10.41 -20.08 32.47
N PHE A 18 9.35 -19.61 31.82
CA PHE A 18 8.05 -20.27 31.83
C PHE A 18 7.90 -21.34 30.73
N MET A 19 8.93 -21.53 29.89
CA MET A 19 8.93 -22.53 28.83
C MET A 19 9.91 -23.66 29.16
N GLN A 20 9.58 -24.88 28.73
CA GLN A 20 10.45 -26.05 28.84
C GLN A 20 11.02 -26.34 27.44
N ASP A 21 12.33 -26.17 27.28
CA ASP A 21 13.08 -26.36 26.03
C ASP A 21 12.48 -25.66 24.79
N PRO A 22 12.30 -24.32 24.80
CA PRO A 22 11.71 -23.61 23.67
C PRO A 22 12.69 -23.46 22.49
N MET A 23 12.21 -23.74 21.28
CA MET A 23 12.89 -23.33 20.04
C MET A 23 12.65 -21.84 19.77
N GLU A 24 13.71 -21.05 19.77
CA GLU A 24 13.64 -19.61 19.53
C GLU A 24 13.79 -19.30 18.03
N VAL A 25 12.75 -18.72 17.43
CA VAL A 25 12.77 -18.23 16.04
C VAL A 25 12.54 -16.73 16.05
N TYR A 26 13.58 -15.98 15.69
CA TYR A 26 13.53 -14.53 15.58
C TYR A 26 13.33 -14.15 14.12
N VAL A 27 12.24 -13.42 13.86
CA VAL A 27 12.04 -12.72 12.59
C VAL A 27 12.30 -11.26 12.91
N ASP A 28 13.53 -10.80 12.69
CA ASP A 28 13.85 -9.38 12.82
C ASP A 28 13.12 -8.60 11.71
N ASP A 29 12.40 -7.55 12.10
CA ASP A 29 11.84 -6.53 11.20
C ASP A 29 12.95 -5.63 10.58
N GLU A 30 14.20 -6.09 10.57
CA GLU A 30 15.32 -5.41 9.93
C GLU A 30 15.35 -5.61 8.41
N ALA A 31 14.24 -6.02 7.81
CA ALA A 31 13.87 -5.46 6.51
C ALA A 31 13.51 -3.97 6.69
N LYS A 32 14.48 -3.17 7.17
CA LYS A 32 14.61 -1.78 6.75
C LYS A 32 14.64 -1.89 5.23
N LEU A 33 13.48 -1.65 4.60
CA LEU A 33 13.38 -1.38 3.19
C LEU A 33 14.30 -0.18 2.98
N THR A 34 15.54 -0.48 2.62
CA THR A 34 16.55 0.51 2.36
C THR A 34 16.05 1.22 1.11
N LEU A 35 15.60 2.47 1.28
CA LEU A 35 15.09 3.33 0.21
C LEU A 35 16.21 3.75 -0.77
N HIS A 36 17.28 2.96 -0.88
CA HIS A 36 18.40 3.24 -1.75
C HIS A 36 17.95 3.03 -3.20
N GLY A 37 17.85 4.14 -3.94
CA GLY A 37 17.44 4.15 -5.34
C GLY A 37 15.95 4.41 -5.59
N LEU A 38 15.13 4.55 -4.55
CA LEU A 38 13.71 4.90 -4.73
C LEU A 38 13.54 6.42 -4.84
N GLN A 39 13.09 6.88 -6.00
CA GLN A 39 12.69 8.28 -6.19
C GLN A 39 11.34 8.53 -5.50
N GLN A 40 11.33 9.42 -4.51
CA GLN A 40 10.15 9.76 -3.72
C GLN A 40 9.86 11.24 -3.84
N TYR A 41 8.59 11.56 -4.11
CA TYR A 41 8.10 12.92 -4.24
C TYR A 41 6.83 13.08 -3.41
N TYR A 42 6.56 14.30 -2.95
CA TYR A 42 5.30 14.64 -2.28
C TYR A 42 4.72 15.91 -2.91
N MET A 43 3.39 15.98 -2.93
CA MET A 43 2.67 17.17 -3.39
C MET A 43 1.58 17.51 -2.37
N LYS A 44 1.60 18.75 -1.87
CA LYS A 44 0.56 19.23 -0.95
C LYS A 44 -0.65 19.69 -1.77
N LEU A 45 -1.76 18.97 -1.62
CA LEU A 45 -3.01 19.22 -2.35
C LEU A 45 -4.19 19.25 -1.39
N ARG A 46 -5.28 19.93 -1.78
CA ARG A 46 -6.57 19.82 -1.11
C ARG A 46 -7.23 18.49 -1.50
N GLU A 47 -8.09 17.95 -0.64
CA GLU A 47 -8.73 16.65 -0.86
C GLU A 47 -9.48 16.58 -2.21
N ASN A 48 -10.21 17.63 -2.55
CA ASN A 48 -10.97 17.73 -3.81
C ASN A 48 -10.09 17.73 -5.07
N GLU A 49 -8.80 18.05 -4.94
CA GLU A 49 -7.87 18.15 -6.08
C GLU A 49 -7.10 16.85 -6.30
N LYS A 50 -7.08 15.95 -5.31
CA LYS A 50 -6.33 14.68 -5.36
C LYS A 50 -6.73 13.84 -6.57
N ASN A 51 -8.04 13.69 -6.83
CA ASN A 51 -8.51 12.85 -7.92
C ASN A 51 -8.10 13.38 -9.30
N ARG A 52 -8.22 14.70 -9.52
CA ARG A 52 -7.81 15.31 -10.79
C ARG A 52 -6.30 15.17 -11.00
N LYS A 53 -5.51 15.44 -9.96
CA LYS A 53 -4.04 15.33 -10.03
C LYS A 53 -3.58 13.89 -10.17
N LEU A 54 -4.27 12.93 -9.56
CA LEU A 54 -4.00 11.51 -9.73
C LEU A 54 -4.19 11.09 -11.19
N ILE A 55 -5.30 11.47 -11.82
CA ILE A 55 -5.55 11.16 -13.24
C ILE A 55 -4.47 11.78 -14.14
N GLU A 56 -4.16 13.06 -13.91
CA GLU A 56 -3.10 13.76 -14.66
C GLU A 56 -1.72 13.06 -14.54
N LEU A 57 -1.38 12.54 -13.35
CA LEU A 57 -0.17 11.75 -13.15
C LEU A 57 -0.23 10.40 -13.85
N LEU A 58 -1.38 9.73 -13.84
CA LEU A 58 -1.56 8.45 -14.53
C LEU A 58 -1.48 8.61 -16.06
N ASP A 59 -1.90 9.75 -16.61
CA ASP A 59 -1.81 10.05 -18.04
C ASP A 59 -0.39 10.45 -18.47
N PHE A 60 0.35 11.14 -17.59
CA PHE A 60 1.70 11.63 -17.89
C PHE A 60 2.79 10.57 -17.68
N LEU A 61 2.61 9.66 -16.72
CA LEU A 61 3.62 8.66 -16.36
C LEU A 61 3.41 7.37 -17.16
N GLU A 62 4.46 6.88 -17.78
CA GLU A 62 4.49 5.52 -18.37
C GLU A 62 4.86 4.50 -17.28
N PHE A 63 3.97 3.54 -17.02
CA PHE A 63 4.18 2.48 -16.03
C PHE A 63 3.59 1.15 -16.50
N ASN A 64 4.17 0.04 -16.05
CA ASN A 64 3.61 -1.30 -16.28
C ASN A 64 2.47 -1.61 -15.31
N GLN A 65 2.66 -1.29 -14.03
CA GLN A 65 1.70 -1.53 -12.95
C GLN A 65 1.80 -0.42 -11.91
N VAL A 66 0.65 0.00 -11.37
CA VAL A 66 0.56 1.04 -10.34
C VAL A 66 -0.26 0.54 -9.15
N VAL A 67 0.20 0.85 -7.95
CA VAL A 67 -0.48 0.58 -6.69
C VAL A 67 -0.87 1.90 -6.04
N ILE A 68 -2.15 2.06 -5.70
CA ILE A 68 -2.70 3.27 -5.09
C ILE A 68 -3.31 2.93 -3.74
N PHE A 69 -2.75 3.50 -2.67
CA PHE A 69 -3.28 3.34 -1.32
C PHE A 69 -4.34 4.41 -1.05
N VAL A 70 -5.55 3.98 -0.72
CA VAL A 70 -6.72 4.86 -0.49
C VAL A 70 -7.31 4.55 0.88
N GLN A 71 -7.80 5.57 1.58
CA GLN A 71 -8.56 5.36 2.82
C GLN A 71 -9.91 4.70 2.50
N PRO A 72 -10.32 3.63 3.21
CA PRO A 72 -11.42 2.74 2.82
C PRO A 72 -12.78 3.43 2.61
N PHE A 73 -13.02 4.58 3.25
CA PHE A 73 -14.28 5.31 3.12
C PHE A 73 -14.45 6.10 1.80
N SER A 74 -13.35 6.38 1.07
CA SER A 74 -13.43 7.11 -0.21
C SER A 74 -13.26 6.22 -1.46
N ALA A 75 -12.95 4.94 -1.26
CA ALA A 75 -12.61 4.00 -2.34
C ALA A 75 -13.81 3.51 -3.18
N ALA A 76 -15.05 3.77 -2.75
CA ALA A 76 -16.26 3.32 -3.45
C ALA A 76 -16.35 3.87 -4.89
N TRP A 77 -15.88 5.10 -5.12
CA TRP A 77 -15.95 5.75 -6.44
C TRP A 77 -14.90 5.25 -7.44
N LEU A 78 -13.73 4.77 -6.97
CA LEU A 78 -12.70 4.20 -7.84
C LEU A 78 -13.11 2.83 -8.37
N SER A 79 -13.77 2.02 -7.52
CA SER A 79 -14.41 0.76 -7.96
C SER A 79 -15.52 1.04 -8.99
N HIS A 80 -16.35 2.06 -8.76
CA HIS A 80 -17.38 2.49 -9.71
C HIS A 80 -16.78 3.01 -11.03
N TYR A 81 -15.69 3.79 -11.00
CA TYR A 81 -15.02 4.29 -12.20
C TYR A 81 -14.40 3.16 -13.03
N SER A 82 -13.70 2.22 -12.38
CA SER A 82 -13.16 1.04 -13.07
C SER A 82 -14.25 0.12 -13.62
N TRP A 83 -15.39 -0.01 -12.92
CA TRP A 83 -16.52 -0.80 -13.41
C TRP A 83 -17.25 -0.10 -14.56
N TRP A 84 -17.47 1.21 -14.47
CA TRP A 84 -18.08 2.02 -15.52
C TRP A 84 -17.24 1.99 -16.80
N ASN A 85 -15.92 2.14 -16.69
CA ASN A 85 -15.03 2.12 -17.87
C ASN A 85 -14.91 0.73 -18.51
N ARG A 86 -15.11 -0.35 -17.73
CA ARG A 86 -15.14 -1.73 -18.24
C ARG A 86 -16.51 -2.12 -18.82
N SER A 87 -17.58 -1.43 -18.42
CA SER A 87 -18.96 -1.68 -18.83
C SER A 87 -19.44 -0.77 -19.97
N SER A 88 -18.69 0.29 -20.28
CA SER A 88 -19.03 1.24 -21.33
C SER A 88 -18.64 0.67 -22.70
N PRO A 89 -19.59 0.48 -23.65
CA PRO A 89 -19.23 0.13 -25.02
C PRO A 89 -18.39 1.25 -25.64
N PRO A 90 -17.38 0.93 -26.47
CA PRO A 90 -16.61 1.95 -27.17
C PRO A 90 -17.55 2.81 -28.02
N LEU A 91 -17.48 4.13 -27.85
CA LEU A 91 -18.24 5.07 -28.67
C LEU A 91 -17.94 4.80 -30.15
N PRO A 92 -18.96 4.73 -31.03
CA PRO A 92 -18.72 4.62 -32.46
C PRO A 92 -17.92 5.84 -32.91
N SER A 93 -16.80 5.59 -33.58
CA SER A 93 -15.99 6.62 -34.21
C SER A 93 -16.79 7.25 -35.35
N THR A 94 -17.65 8.20 -35.03
CA THR A 94 -18.20 9.13 -36.01
C THR A 94 -17.23 10.30 -36.12
N ARG A 95 -16.35 10.22 -37.11
CA ARG A 95 -15.86 11.42 -37.79
C ARG A 95 -16.17 11.29 -39.28
N PRO A 96 -16.58 12.40 -39.92
CA PRO A 96 -17.08 12.45 -41.29
C PRO A 96 -16.01 12.12 -42.33
#